data_AF-A0A8J6KCF8-F1
#
_entry.id   AF-A0A8J6KCF8-F1
#
_cell.length_a   1.000
_cell.length_b   1.000
_cell.length_c   1.000
_cell.angle_alpha   90.00
_cell.angle_beta   90.00
_cell.angle_gamma   90.00
#
_symmetry.space_group_name_H-M   'P 1'
#
loop_
_entity.id
_entity.type
_entity.pdbx_description
1 polymer ?
#
loop_
_entity_poly.entity_id
_entity_poly.type
_entity_poly.pdbx_seq_one_letter_code
_entity_poly.pdbx_strand_id
1 'polypeptide(L)'
;MCGGRSTRDIAADFNTRHPDMRPISNSTVHKIITKFRETGSIVDRQRTGRPRSARSEEVATNVLASIVKNPARSTRQLSLETGISQRSILRILHDQKLHSYKVHMLHHFNEDDPDRPMETADWALEQAEADPCECLGDNREEKESEEGGGLGKLICPKPCGTSPTHTAGSSSPDSGSHPESHGGYNTN
;
A
#
# COMPACT_ATOMS: atom_id res chain seq x y z
N MET A 1 15.02 24.27 -59.58
CA MET A 1 15.46 23.02 -58.93
C MET A 1 15.78 23.32 -57.48
N CYS A 2 15.05 22.76 -56.52
CA CYS A 2 15.28 23.02 -55.10
C CYS A 2 16.59 22.34 -54.67
N GLY A 3 17.68 23.10 -54.61
CA GLY A 3 18.97 22.66 -54.08
C GLY A 3 18.92 22.55 -52.56
N GLY A 4 18.39 21.43 -52.06
CA GLY A 4 18.51 21.10 -50.64
C GLY A 4 19.97 20.85 -50.27
N ARG A 5 20.41 21.33 -49.10
CA ARG A 5 21.76 21.04 -48.59
C ARG A 5 21.98 19.53 -48.51
N SER A 6 23.12 19.04 -48.99
CA SER A 6 23.41 17.61 -48.90
C SER A 6 23.63 17.21 -47.44
N THR A 7 23.36 15.94 -47.10
CA THR A 7 23.64 15.42 -45.74
C THR A 7 25.12 15.50 -45.38
N ARG A 8 26.01 15.59 -46.37
CA ARG A 8 27.47 15.65 -46.19
C ARG A 8 27.88 17.05 -45.78
N ASP A 9 27.32 18.06 -46.44
CA ASP A 9 27.58 19.46 -46.13
C ASP A 9 27.06 19.80 -44.73
N ILE A 10 25.88 19.28 -44.36
CA ILE A 10 25.32 19.45 -43.02
C ILE A 10 26.23 18.82 -41.95
N ALA A 11 26.72 17.59 -42.18
CA ALA A 11 27.62 16.93 -41.24
C ALA A 11 28.95 17.67 -41.11
N ALA A 12 29.52 18.15 -42.22
CA ALA A 12 30.75 18.93 -42.23
C ALA A 12 30.57 20.27 -41.47
N ASP A 13 29.51 21.00 -41.77
CA ASP A 13 29.17 22.28 -41.13
C ASP A 13 28.85 22.12 -39.63
N PHE A 14 28.31 20.97 -39.21
CA PHE A 14 28.16 20.66 -37.78
C PHE A 14 29.52 20.41 -37.12
N ASN A 15 30.36 19.57 -37.73
CA ASN A 15 31.67 19.22 -37.17
C ASN A 15 32.63 20.41 -37.10
N THR A 16 32.54 21.37 -38.03
CA THR A 16 33.34 22.61 -37.99
C THR A 16 32.90 23.54 -36.85
N ARG A 17 31.60 23.61 -36.56
CA ARG A 17 31.04 24.43 -35.48
C ARG A 17 31.21 23.81 -34.09
N HIS A 18 31.38 22.49 -34.02
CA HIS A 18 31.51 21.73 -32.76
C HIS A 18 32.79 20.87 -32.76
N PRO A 19 33.99 21.50 -32.74
CA PRO A 19 35.27 20.79 -32.79
C PRO A 19 35.62 20.03 -31.50
N ASP A 20 34.96 20.38 -30.39
CA ASP A 20 35.08 19.76 -29.07
C ASP A 20 34.30 18.43 -28.95
N MET A 21 33.39 18.15 -29.89
CA MET A 21 32.57 16.94 -29.90
C MET A 21 33.16 15.85 -30.80
N ARG A 22 32.74 14.60 -30.58
CA ARG A 22 33.06 13.50 -31.51
C ARG A 22 32.44 13.81 -32.88
N PRO A 23 33.20 13.72 -34.00
CA PRO A 23 32.68 14.04 -35.32
C PRO A 23 31.46 13.19 -35.69
N ILE A 24 30.41 13.84 -36.14
CA ILE A 24 29.19 13.20 -36.63
C ILE A 24 29.39 12.73 -38.06
N SER A 25 28.93 11.52 -38.37
CA SER A 25 28.94 10.97 -39.73
C SER A 25 27.74 11.48 -40.55
N ASN A 26 27.90 11.57 -41.87
CA ASN A 26 26.78 11.81 -42.80
C ASN A 26 25.60 10.85 -42.56
N SER A 27 25.89 9.58 -42.27
CA SER A 27 24.87 8.56 -42.01
C SER A 27 23.99 8.88 -40.80
N THR A 28 24.56 9.53 -39.78
CA THR A 28 23.83 9.96 -38.58
C THR A 28 22.85 11.07 -38.94
N VAL A 29 23.29 12.06 -39.72
CA VAL A 29 22.43 13.15 -40.22
C VAL A 29 21.30 12.59 -41.08
N HIS A 30 21.62 11.65 -41.97
CA HIS A 30 20.61 10.98 -42.79
C HIS A 30 19.58 10.24 -41.92
N LYS A 31 20.01 9.43 -40.94
CA LYS A 31 19.10 8.73 -40.01
C LYS A 31 18.19 9.68 -39.25
N ILE A 32 18.72 10.81 -38.76
CA ILE A 32 17.93 11.82 -38.04
C ILE A 32 16.87 12.44 -38.95
N ILE A 33 17.26 12.86 -40.17
CA ILE A 33 16.31 13.45 -41.14
C ILE A 33 15.23 12.45 -41.53
N THR A 34 15.62 11.20 -41.82
CA THR A 34 14.68 10.13 -42.16
C THR A 34 13.71 9.86 -41.01
N LYS A 35 14.24 9.71 -39.79
CA LYS A 35 13.42 9.51 -38.57
C LYS A 35 12.42 10.65 -38.35
N PHE A 36 12.86 11.90 -38.54
CA PHE A 36 12.00 13.07 -38.43
C PHE A 36 10.94 13.13 -39.53
N ARG A 37 11.28 12.77 -40.77
CA ARG A 37 10.30 12.71 -41.88
C ARG A 37 9.25 11.63 -41.70
N GLU A 38 9.64 10.48 -41.14
CA GLU A 38 8.75 9.34 -40.95
C GLU A 38 7.84 9.51 -39.72
N THR A 39 8.39 9.97 -38.60
CA THR A 39 7.68 9.98 -37.30
C THR A 39 7.31 11.39 -36.83
N GLY A 40 7.86 12.45 -37.44
CA GLY A 40 7.75 13.83 -36.95
C GLY A 40 8.54 14.12 -35.67
N SER A 41 9.32 13.15 -35.18
CA SER A 41 10.05 13.24 -33.92
C SER A 41 11.44 12.61 -34.03
N ILE A 42 12.41 13.16 -33.29
CA ILE A 42 13.78 12.64 -33.19
C ILE A 42 13.95 11.78 -31.92
N VAL A 43 12.91 11.67 -31.07
CA VAL A 43 12.93 10.87 -29.84
C VAL A 43 13.12 9.39 -30.15
N ASP A 44 13.94 8.70 -29.36
CA ASP A 44 14.15 7.27 -29.51
C ASP A 44 12.88 6.46 -29.32
N ARG A 45 12.68 5.49 -30.21
CA ARG A 45 11.55 4.57 -30.10
C ARG A 45 11.73 3.73 -28.84
N GLN A 46 10.63 3.52 -28.14
CA GLN A 46 10.58 2.59 -27.01
C GLN A 46 11.15 1.24 -27.45
N ARG A 47 12.18 0.78 -26.75
CA ARG A 47 12.81 -0.51 -27.04
C ARG A 47 11.87 -1.60 -26.53
N THR A 48 11.39 -2.46 -27.42
CA THR A 48 10.72 -3.71 -27.04
C THR A 48 11.80 -4.62 -26.46
N GLY A 49 11.87 -4.70 -25.13
CA GLY A 49 12.82 -5.58 -24.43
C GLY A 49 12.56 -7.07 -24.72
N ARG A 50 13.30 -7.95 -24.04
CA ARG A 50 13.12 -9.40 -24.19
C ARG A 50 11.71 -9.84 -23.75
N PRO A 51 10.98 -10.65 -24.54
CA PRO A 51 9.66 -11.15 -24.15
C PRO A 51 9.75 -12.03 -22.91
N ARG A 52 8.73 -11.93 -22.05
CA ARG A 52 8.66 -12.66 -20.76
C ARG A 52 7.79 -13.90 -20.94
N SER A 53 8.40 -15.08 -21.13
CA SER A 53 7.65 -16.35 -21.29
C SER A 53 7.01 -16.83 -19.99
N ALA A 54 7.76 -16.81 -18.88
CA ALA A 54 7.28 -17.30 -17.58
C ALA A 54 6.30 -16.36 -16.85
N ARG A 55 6.00 -15.20 -17.43
CA ARG A 55 5.06 -14.19 -16.92
C ARG A 55 4.14 -13.72 -18.05
N SER A 56 3.74 -14.65 -18.91
CA SER A 56 2.68 -14.38 -19.87
C SER A 56 1.39 -14.03 -19.11
N GLU A 57 0.50 -13.32 -19.79
CA GLU A 57 -0.76 -12.88 -19.20
C GLU A 57 -1.60 -14.08 -18.72
N GLU A 58 -1.67 -15.15 -19.52
CA GLU A 58 -2.34 -16.41 -19.18
C GLU A 58 -1.78 -17.07 -17.92
N VAL A 59 -0.45 -17.05 -17.77
CA VAL A 59 0.21 -17.62 -16.58
C VAL A 59 -0.11 -16.77 -15.36
N ALA A 60 -0.07 -15.45 -15.50
CA ALA A 60 -0.39 -14.53 -14.42
C ALA A 60 -1.85 -14.68 -13.97
N THR A 61 -2.80 -14.75 -14.91
CA THR A 61 -4.23 -14.90 -14.58
C THR A 61 -4.51 -16.22 -13.85
N ASN A 62 -3.89 -17.32 -14.26
CA ASN A 62 -4.02 -18.60 -13.58
C ASN A 62 -3.48 -18.57 -12.15
N VAL A 63 -2.29 -17.98 -11.95
CA VAL A 63 -1.69 -17.80 -10.62
C VAL A 63 -2.58 -16.92 -9.74
N LEU A 64 -3.11 -15.81 -10.26
CA LEU A 64 -3.97 -14.90 -9.51
C LEU A 64 -5.31 -15.55 -9.15
N ALA A 65 -5.93 -16.26 -10.08
CA ALA A 65 -7.18 -16.99 -9.82
C ALA A 65 -7.02 -18.03 -8.70
N SER A 66 -5.87 -18.70 -8.63
CA SER A 66 -5.59 -19.67 -7.56
C SER A 66 -5.50 -18.99 -6.17
N ILE A 67 -4.94 -17.79 -6.10
CA ILE A 67 -4.78 -17.03 -4.85
C ILE A 67 -6.09 -16.41 -4.42
N VAL A 68 -6.91 -15.93 -5.34
CA VAL A 68 -8.27 -15.45 -5.04
C VAL A 68 -9.12 -16.57 -4.44
N LYS A 69 -9.01 -17.79 -4.97
CA LYS A 69 -9.72 -18.97 -4.43
C LYS A 69 -9.26 -19.34 -3.02
N ASN A 70 -7.97 -19.22 -2.73
CA ASN A 70 -7.42 -19.51 -1.41
C ASN A 70 -6.20 -18.60 -1.11
N PRO A 71 -6.40 -17.49 -0.38
CA PRO A 71 -5.33 -16.52 -0.12
C PRO A 71 -4.26 -17.03 0.86
N ALA A 72 -4.57 -18.07 1.65
CA ALA A 72 -3.64 -18.67 2.60
C ALA A 72 -2.66 -19.66 1.94
N ARG A 73 -2.83 -19.97 0.64
CA ARG A 73 -1.94 -20.86 -0.11
C ARG A 73 -0.52 -20.32 -0.14
N SER A 74 0.45 -21.20 0.11
CA SER A 74 1.87 -20.84 0.03
C SER A 74 2.32 -20.73 -1.44
N THR A 75 3.27 -19.82 -1.70
CA THR A 75 3.87 -19.69 -3.05
C THR A 75 4.66 -20.94 -3.46
N ARG A 76 5.14 -21.72 -2.48
CA ARG A 76 5.81 -23.01 -2.71
C ARG A 76 4.84 -24.07 -3.22
N GLN A 77 3.68 -24.23 -2.57
CA GLN A 77 2.64 -25.15 -3.06
C GLN A 77 2.17 -24.77 -4.46
N LEU A 78 1.95 -23.48 -4.69
CA LEU A 78 1.52 -23.00 -5.99
C LEU A 78 2.55 -23.28 -7.10
N SER A 79 3.84 -23.24 -6.76
CA SER A 79 4.93 -23.61 -7.68
C SER A 79 4.87 -25.08 -8.08
N LEU A 80 4.58 -25.97 -7.12
CA LEU A 80 4.47 -27.41 -7.38
C LEU A 80 3.26 -27.74 -8.26
N GLU A 81 2.13 -27.08 -8.03
CA GLU A 81 0.89 -27.35 -8.78
C GLU A 81 0.91 -26.81 -10.20
N THR A 82 1.51 -25.62 -10.40
CA THR A 82 1.52 -24.95 -11.70
C THR A 82 2.75 -25.30 -12.54
N GLY A 83 3.78 -25.91 -11.94
CA GLY A 83 5.08 -26.15 -12.59
C GLY A 83 5.90 -24.88 -12.83
N ILE A 84 5.44 -23.72 -12.34
CA ILE A 84 6.13 -22.44 -12.48
C ILE A 84 7.09 -22.27 -11.31
N SER A 85 8.30 -21.76 -11.55
CA SER A 85 9.24 -21.50 -10.46
C SER A 85 8.65 -20.53 -9.42
N GLN A 86 8.89 -20.80 -8.13
CA GLN A 86 8.45 -19.93 -7.03
C GLN A 86 8.87 -18.46 -7.25
N ARG A 87 10.07 -18.21 -7.79
CA ARG A 87 10.56 -16.85 -8.09
C ARG A 87 9.72 -16.14 -9.14
N SER A 88 9.24 -16.85 -10.16
CA SER A 88 8.35 -16.27 -11.17
C SER A 88 6.98 -15.93 -10.56
N ILE A 89 6.44 -16.81 -9.72
CA ILE A 89 5.19 -16.54 -8.97
C ILE A 89 5.34 -15.29 -8.11
N LEU A 90 6.40 -15.19 -7.31
CA LEU A 90 6.65 -14.01 -6.48
C LEU A 90 6.75 -12.71 -7.30
N ARG A 91 7.36 -12.76 -8.49
CA ARG A 91 7.41 -11.61 -9.41
C ARG A 91 6.02 -11.25 -9.93
N ILE A 92 5.18 -12.23 -10.27
CA ILE A 92 3.78 -11.99 -10.69
C ILE A 92 3.01 -11.29 -9.57
N LEU A 93 3.14 -11.76 -8.33
CA LEU A 93 2.46 -11.14 -7.17
C LEU A 93 2.94 -9.71 -6.93
N HIS A 94 4.24 -9.47 -7.04
CA HIS A 94 4.81 -8.14 -6.93
C HIS A 94 4.34 -7.21 -8.06
N ASP A 95 4.30 -7.69 -9.30
CA ASP A 95 3.81 -6.94 -10.46
C ASP A 95 2.32 -6.54 -10.27
N GLN A 96 1.55 -7.34 -9.53
CA GLN A 96 0.14 -7.11 -9.19
C GLN A 96 -0.09 -6.44 -7.82
N LYS A 97 0.99 -6.00 -7.15
CA LYS A 97 0.95 -5.35 -5.81
C LYS A 97 0.25 -6.20 -4.73
N LEU A 98 0.30 -7.53 -4.86
CA LEU A 98 -0.21 -8.45 -3.85
C LEU A 98 0.89 -8.79 -2.85
N HIS A 99 0.64 -8.47 -1.59
CA HIS A 99 1.54 -8.75 -0.47
C HIS A 99 0.90 -9.74 0.49
N SER A 100 1.73 -10.58 1.13
CA SER A 100 1.27 -11.43 2.21
C SER A 100 0.76 -10.56 3.36
N TYR A 101 -0.50 -10.73 3.75
CA TYR A 101 -1.05 -10.10 4.94
C TYR A 101 -0.60 -10.84 6.19
N LYS A 102 -0.22 -10.10 7.23
CA LYS A 102 0.07 -10.68 8.54
C LYS A 102 -1.24 -10.89 9.28
N VAL A 103 -1.63 -12.15 9.49
CA VAL A 103 -2.80 -12.49 10.30
C VAL A 103 -2.56 -11.99 11.73
N HIS A 104 -3.48 -11.18 12.23
CA HIS A 104 -3.50 -10.76 13.63
C HIS A 104 -4.38 -11.75 14.40
N MET A 105 -3.88 -12.27 15.50
CA MET A 105 -4.71 -13.03 16.43
C MET A 105 -5.56 -12.03 17.20
N LEU A 106 -6.88 -12.10 17.00
CA LEU A 106 -7.85 -11.29 17.73
C LEU A 106 -8.39 -12.10 18.91
N HIS A 107 -8.99 -11.41 19.88
CA HIS A 107 -9.74 -12.09 20.94
C HIS A 107 -10.88 -12.91 20.34
N HIS A 108 -11.17 -14.04 20.96
CA HIS A 108 -12.32 -14.87 20.59
C HIS A 108 -13.60 -14.09 20.93
N PHE A 109 -14.42 -13.81 19.93
CA PHE A 109 -15.78 -13.30 20.14
C PHE A 109 -16.70 -14.49 20.36
N ASN A 110 -17.50 -14.47 21.43
CA ASN A 110 -18.56 -15.45 21.60
C ASN A 110 -19.71 -15.15 20.63
N GLU A 111 -20.60 -16.12 20.40
CA GLU A 111 -21.73 -15.97 19.48
C GLU A 111 -22.69 -14.83 19.88
N ASP A 112 -22.74 -14.47 21.17
CA ASP A 112 -23.56 -13.38 21.72
C ASP A 112 -22.84 -12.01 21.74
N ASP A 113 -21.53 -11.96 21.45
CA ASP A 113 -20.75 -10.72 21.49
C ASP A 113 -20.79 -9.81 20.24
N PRO A 114 -21.26 -10.18 19.02
CA PRO A 114 -21.17 -9.29 17.87
C PRO A 114 -22.12 -8.08 17.95
N ASP A 115 -23.23 -8.20 18.68
CA ASP A 115 -24.22 -7.13 18.83
C ASP A 115 -23.81 -6.11 19.90
N ARG A 116 -23.06 -6.55 20.90
CA ARG A 116 -22.68 -5.74 22.06
C ARG A 116 -21.80 -4.52 21.71
N PRO A 117 -20.83 -4.59 20.77
CA PRO A 117 -20.13 -3.43 20.23
C PRO A 117 -21.04 -2.46 19.49
N MET A 118 -22.07 -2.95 18.80
CA MET A 118 -23.00 -2.10 18.05
C MET A 118 -23.92 -1.35 19.01
N GLU A 119 -24.49 -2.04 20.00
CA GLU A 119 -25.29 -1.43 21.07
C GLU A 119 -24.48 -0.39 21.86
N THR A 120 -23.21 -0.67 22.17
CA THR A 120 -22.35 0.31 22.85
C THR A 120 -21.98 1.49 21.96
N ALA A 121 -21.80 1.30 20.64
CA ALA A 121 -21.54 2.38 19.72
C ALA A 121 -22.78 3.28 19.53
N ASP A 122 -23.96 2.68 19.39
CA ASP A 122 -25.23 3.40 19.25
C ASP A 122 -25.53 4.20 20.52
N TRP A 123 -25.39 3.59 21.70
CA TRP A 123 -25.49 4.31 22.97
C TRP A 123 -24.49 5.48 23.05
N ALA A 124 -23.23 5.27 22.66
CA ALA A 124 -22.22 6.32 22.72
C ALA A 124 -22.52 7.48 21.75
N LEU A 125 -23.11 7.20 20.59
CA LEU A 125 -23.58 8.20 19.64
C LEU A 125 -24.77 8.98 20.20
N GLU A 126 -25.76 8.30 20.78
CA GLU A 126 -26.90 8.95 21.43
C GLU A 126 -26.45 9.89 22.56
N GLN A 127 -25.46 9.49 23.36
CA GLN A 127 -24.91 10.36 24.41
C GLN A 127 -24.14 11.56 23.84
N ALA A 128 -23.43 11.39 22.72
CA ALA A 128 -22.73 12.49 22.05
C ALA A 128 -23.68 13.51 21.41
N GLU A 129 -24.89 13.09 21.02
CA GLU A 129 -25.94 13.99 20.51
C GLU A 129 -26.76 14.65 21.63
N ALA A 130 -27.00 13.92 22.73
CA ALA A 130 -27.77 14.41 23.89
C ALA A 130 -26.99 15.44 24.71
N ASP A 131 -25.67 15.29 24.80
CA ASP A 131 -24.76 16.29 25.33
C ASP A 131 -23.82 16.75 24.20
N PRO A 132 -24.24 17.67 23.31
CA PRO A 132 -23.29 18.35 22.46
C PRO A 132 -22.28 19.00 23.40
N CYS A 133 -21.03 18.59 23.32
CA CYS A 133 -19.94 19.34 23.94
C CYS A 133 -19.97 20.73 23.30
N GLU A 134 -20.69 21.67 23.91
CA GLU A 134 -20.65 23.08 23.55
C GLU A 134 -19.29 23.60 24.00
N CYS A 135 -18.26 23.35 23.20
CA CYS A 135 -17.10 24.22 23.18
C CYS A 135 -17.57 25.56 22.60
N LEU A 136 -18.03 26.44 23.50
CA LEU A 136 -18.47 27.79 23.18
C LEU A 136 -17.44 28.52 22.32
N GLY A 137 -17.98 29.20 21.31
CA GLY A 137 -17.30 29.82 20.19
C GLY A 137 -16.03 30.60 20.50
N ASP A 138 -15.10 30.51 19.53
CA ASP A 138 -14.10 31.52 19.25
C ASP A 138 -14.77 32.91 19.09
N ASN A 139 -14.79 33.70 20.17
CA ASN A 139 -14.92 35.15 20.09
C ASN A 139 -13.61 35.76 20.57
N ARG A 140 -12.65 35.83 19.64
CA ARG A 140 -11.43 36.60 19.73
C ARG A 140 -11.80 38.09 19.73
N GLU A 141 -12.03 38.69 20.89
CA GLU A 141 -11.93 40.13 21.07
C GLU A 141 -10.45 40.49 21.25
N GLU A 142 -9.89 41.14 20.22
CA GLU A 142 -8.55 41.69 20.26
C GLU A 142 -8.52 42.91 21.18
N LYS A 143 -7.86 42.77 22.34
CA LYS A 143 -7.30 43.92 23.06
C LYS A 143 -5.85 43.63 23.43
N GLU A 144 -4.97 44.40 22.81
CA GLU A 144 -3.55 44.51 23.12
C GLU A 144 -3.36 45.17 24.49
N SER A 145 -2.59 44.54 25.39
CA SER A 145 -1.64 45.21 26.28
C SER A 145 -0.85 44.20 27.13
N GLU A 146 0.41 44.01 26.71
CA GLU A 146 1.68 43.83 27.44
C GLU A 146 1.84 42.95 28.71
N GLU A 147 2.91 42.14 28.59
CA GLU A 147 3.79 41.49 29.59
C GLU A 147 3.28 40.38 30.52
N GLY A 148 3.97 39.24 30.46
CA GLY A 148 4.05 38.26 31.55
C GLY A 148 3.86 36.81 31.12
N GLY A 149 4.97 36.10 30.93
CA GLY A 149 4.99 34.72 30.50
C GLY A 149 4.28 33.74 31.45
N GLY A 150 3.71 32.70 30.87
CA GLY A 150 3.19 31.56 31.60
C GLY A 150 2.44 30.63 30.66
N LEU A 151 3.08 29.52 30.27
CA LEU A 151 2.41 28.39 29.62
C LEU A 151 1.37 27.84 30.61
N GLY A 152 0.15 28.35 30.53
CA GLY A 152 -1.01 27.80 31.22
C GLY A 152 -1.28 26.41 30.69
N LYS A 153 -0.88 25.40 31.46
CA LYS A 153 -1.20 24.00 31.21
C LYS A 153 -2.73 23.87 31.11
N LEU A 154 -3.23 23.41 29.97
CA LEU A 154 -4.60 22.91 29.86
C LEU A 154 -4.73 21.73 30.84
N ILE A 155 -5.23 22.01 32.03
CA ILE A 155 -5.79 21.00 32.92
C ILE A 155 -7.23 20.89 32.48
N CYS A 156 -7.54 19.87 31.67
CA CYS A 156 -8.93 19.47 31.48
C CYS A 156 -9.47 19.01 32.84
N PRO A 157 -10.51 19.65 33.41
CA PRO A 157 -11.17 19.09 34.56
C PRO A 157 -11.81 17.76 34.15
N LYS A 158 -11.50 16.74 34.94
CA LYS A 158 -11.94 15.35 34.82
C LYS A 158 -13.48 15.19 34.85
N PRO A 159 -13.98 14.01 34.42
CA PRO A 159 -15.36 13.82 33.97
C PRO A 159 -16.36 13.80 35.12
N CYS A 160 -17.52 14.41 34.89
CA CYS A 160 -18.77 14.09 35.55
C CYS A 160 -19.48 13.03 34.67
N GLY A 161 -20.12 11.97 35.15
CA GLY A 161 -20.30 11.43 36.48
C GLY A 161 -20.83 9.99 36.38
N THR A 162 -20.51 9.19 37.40
CA THR A 162 -21.23 8.00 37.92
C THR A 162 -21.62 6.85 36.97
N SER A 163 -20.85 5.76 37.03
CA SER A 163 -21.31 4.40 36.72
C SER A 163 -22.11 3.83 37.90
N PRO A 164 -23.24 3.11 37.69
CA PRO A 164 -23.90 2.38 38.75
C PRO A 164 -23.09 1.12 39.10
N THR A 165 -22.70 1.02 40.37
CA THR A 165 -22.04 -0.14 40.96
C THR A 165 -23.01 -1.32 41.05
N HIS A 166 -22.80 -2.37 40.26
CA HIS A 166 -23.41 -3.68 40.54
C HIS A 166 -22.67 -4.34 41.71
N THR A 167 -23.37 -4.50 42.83
CA THR A 167 -22.93 -5.27 44.00
C THR A 167 -22.85 -6.77 43.66
N ALA A 168 -21.65 -7.34 43.67
CA ALA A 168 -21.43 -8.78 43.59
C ALA A 168 -21.31 -9.37 45.01
N GLY A 169 -22.24 -10.24 45.38
CA GLY A 169 -22.17 -11.07 46.58
C GLY A 169 -21.19 -12.22 46.40
N SER A 170 -20.33 -12.41 47.39
CA SER A 170 -19.32 -13.46 47.49
C SER A 170 -19.92 -14.81 47.89
N SER A 171 -19.59 -15.87 47.13
CA SER A 171 -19.58 -17.26 47.62
C SER A 171 -18.54 -18.07 46.83
N SER A 172 -17.45 -18.46 47.50
CA SER A 172 -16.61 -19.65 47.23
C SER A 172 -16.63 -20.48 48.53
N PRO A 173 -16.22 -21.76 48.60
CA PRO A 173 -15.38 -22.52 47.65
C PRO A 173 -15.85 -23.97 47.37
N ASP A 174 -15.26 -24.66 46.39
CA ASP A 174 -14.85 -26.06 46.62
C ASP A 174 -13.72 -26.52 45.67
N SER A 175 -12.90 -27.39 46.24
CA SER A 175 -11.65 -27.99 45.82
C SER A 175 -11.83 -29.19 44.86
N GLY A 176 -10.83 -29.46 43.99
CA GLY A 176 -10.83 -30.69 43.19
C GLY A 176 -9.76 -30.79 42.10
N SER A 177 -8.55 -31.19 42.50
CA SER A 177 -7.63 -32.14 41.85
C SER A 177 -7.57 -32.30 40.31
N HIS A 178 -6.35 -32.07 39.78
CA HIS A 178 -5.79 -32.51 38.48
C HIS A 178 -5.87 -34.05 38.28
N PRO A 179 -5.79 -34.61 37.04
CA PRO A 179 -4.50 -34.65 36.33
C PRO A 179 -4.53 -34.55 34.79
N GLU A 180 -3.33 -34.27 34.29
CA GLU A 180 -2.85 -34.25 32.91
C GLU A 180 -3.09 -35.57 32.16
N SER A 181 -3.41 -35.48 30.86
CA SER A 181 -3.22 -36.59 29.92
C SER A 181 -2.46 -36.12 28.68
N HIS A 182 -1.17 -36.47 28.65
CA HIS A 182 -0.35 -36.44 27.45
C HIS A 182 -0.87 -37.48 26.43
N GLY A 183 -1.04 -37.07 25.18
CA GLY A 183 -1.29 -37.96 24.04
C GLY A 183 -0.52 -37.47 22.81
N GLY A 184 0.52 -38.21 22.44
CA GLY A 184 1.52 -37.83 21.44
C GLY A 184 1.02 -37.89 19.99
N TYR A 185 1.65 -37.07 19.15
CA TYR A 185 1.57 -37.14 17.69
C TYR A 185 2.39 -38.33 17.18
N ASN A 186 1.76 -39.16 16.34
CA ASN A 186 2.40 -40.26 15.63
C ASN A 186 2.64 -39.79 14.18
N THR A 187 3.90 -39.75 13.76
CA THR A 187 4.31 -39.54 12.37
C THR A 187 4.55 -40.89 11.73
N ASN A 188 3.91 -41.13 10.59
CA ASN A 188 4.34 -42.12 9.60
C ASN A 188 4.47 -41.40 8.26
#